data_AF-B4VRX4-F1
#
_entry.id   AF-B4VRX4-F1
#
_cell.length_a   1.000
_cell.length_b   1.000
_cell.length_c   1.000
_cell.angle_alpha   90.00
_cell.angle_beta   90.00
_cell.angle_gamma   90.00
#
_symmetry.space_group_name_H-M   'P 1'
#
loop_
_entity.id
_entity.type
_entity.pdbx_description
1 polymer ?
#
loop_
_entity_poly.entity_id
_entity_poly.type
_entity_poly.pdbx_seq_one_letter_code
_entity_poly.pdbx_strand_id
1 'polypeptide(L)'
;MILGQNEEDGDIFVRDGDGNTTIQISGSTGDISASDVNLRDDEFARINMRATSPDNDVRMFIDARGDGTNRGQLGTFSDHELHIVTNNATRMVVSENGNVGIGVTDPQSQLEVNGQVQANGILFSDGSVQTTATLVGPRGPRGEDGDILLFPSSATNNHTVDQATIHLDANAGEITFSNADCAEEFTIAEAIDAIPGSVMVLNDDGLLQPSNRAYDKRVVGIISGAGKYKPGLLLDKQDRESNRSPIAIMGKVYCMATADVAPINVGDLLTTSHISGHAMKVTDEHKAFGAVVGKALAPFTDGTGLIPVLLALQ
;
A
#
# COMPACT_ATOMS: atom_id res chain seq x y z
N MET A 1 43.31 -43.39 -45.95
CA MET A 1 43.79 -42.21 -46.68
C MET A 1 44.17 -41.19 -45.64
N ILE A 2 45.45 -40.87 -45.47
CA ILE A 2 45.82 -39.65 -44.74
C ILE A 2 45.66 -38.54 -45.79
N LEU A 3 44.68 -37.67 -45.56
CA LEU A 3 44.53 -36.43 -46.30
C LEU A 3 45.40 -35.41 -45.55
N GLY A 4 46.53 -35.03 -46.17
CA GLY A 4 47.67 -34.42 -45.46
C GLY A 4 48.76 -35.45 -45.18
N GLN A 5 50.03 -35.08 -45.22
CA GLN A 5 51.17 -35.99 -45.00
C GLN A 5 51.95 -35.58 -43.74
N ASN A 6 52.73 -36.52 -43.21
CA ASN A 6 53.61 -36.29 -42.06
C ASN A 6 54.79 -35.38 -42.49
N GLU A 7 54.98 -34.26 -41.79
CA GLU A 7 56.16 -33.37 -41.72
C GLU A 7 56.08 -31.95 -42.35
N GLU A 8 55.02 -31.56 -43.07
CA GLU A 8 54.65 -30.14 -43.37
C GLU A 8 53.11 -29.97 -43.45
N ASP A 9 52.63 -28.73 -43.28
CA ASP A 9 51.32 -28.21 -42.84
C ASP A 9 49.97 -28.93 -43.17
N GLY A 10 49.90 -30.05 -43.90
CA GLY A 10 48.78 -30.99 -43.78
C GLY A 10 47.39 -30.57 -44.30
N ASP A 11 47.31 -29.76 -45.35
CA ASP A 11 46.03 -29.26 -45.90
C ASP A 11 45.14 -30.31 -46.60
N ILE A 12 43.83 -30.10 -46.55
CA ILE A 12 42.80 -30.88 -47.28
C ILE A 12 42.05 -29.97 -48.27
N PHE A 13 41.85 -30.41 -49.53
CA PHE A 13 41.14 -29.66 -50.58
C PHE A 13 40.04 -30.49 -51.26
N VAL A 14 38.82 -29.95 -51.36
CA VAL A 14 37.72 -30.44 -52.21
C VAL A 14 37.63 -29.54 -53.46
N ARG A 15 37.63 -30.09 -54.70
CA ARG A 15 37.63 -29.30 -55.96
C ARG A 15 36.44 -29.61 -56.88
N ASP A 16 35.98 -28.62 -57.65
CA ASP A 16 34.92 -28.77 -58.66
C ASP A 16 35.42 -29.38 -59.99
N GLY A 17 34.54 -29.47 -61.00
CA GLY A 17 34.82 -30.11 -62.30
C GLY A 17 35.73 -29.31 -63.24
N ASP A 18 35.89 -28.01 -63.00
CA ASP A 18 36.76 -27.10 -63.77
C ASP A 18 38.12 -26.92 -63.06
N GLY A 19 38.26 -27.47 -61.84
CA GLY A 19 39.50 -27.60 -61.09
C GLY A 19 39.64 -26.67 -59.87
N ASN A 20 38.59 -25.97 -59.45
CA ASN A 20 38.63 -24.95 -58.39
C ASN A 20 38.33 -25.53 -56.99
N THR A 21 38.89 -24.99 -55.91
CA THR A 21 38.67 -25.45 -54.50
C THR A 21 37.33 -24.95 -53.90
N THR A 22 36.63 -25.77 -53.11
CA THR A 22 35.27 -25.53 -52.54
C THR A 22 35.16 -25.76 -51.03
N ILE A 23 35.96 -26.67 -50.45
CA ILE A 23 36.18 -26.82 -49.01
C ILE A 23 37.68 -27.01 -48.82
N GLN A 24 38.29 -26.19 -47.97
CA GLN A 24 39.67 -26.31 -47.53
C GLN A 24 39.73 -26.40 -46.01
N ILE A 25 40.52 -27.34 -45.49
CA ILE A 25 40.95 -27.36 -44.09
C ILE A 25 42.47 -27.09 -44.13
N SER A 26 42.91 -25.95 -43.60
CA SER A 26 44.33 -25.58 -43.54
C SER A 26 44.96 -26.12 -42.26
N GLY A 27 46.00 -26.94 -42.35
CA GLY A 27 46.65 -27.49 -41.17
C GLY A 27 47.71 -26.57 -40.54
N SER A 28 48.08 -25.46 -41.20
CA SER A 28 48.95 -24.41 -40.63
C SER A 28 48.21 -23.41 -39.72
N THR A 29 46.91 -23.18 -39.97
CA THR A 29 46.07 -22.20 -39.27
C THR A 29 44.92 -22.81 -38.47
N GLY A 30 44.49 -24.03 -38.81
CA GLY A 30 43.26 -24.64 -38.26
C GLY A 30 41.98 -24.09 -38.88
N ASP A 31 42.10 -23.19 -39.86
CA ASP A 31 40.97 -22.54 -40.50
C ASP A 31 40.26 -23.48 -41.47
N ILE A 32 38.94 -23.42 -41.44
CA ILE A 32 38.05 -24.12 -42.37
C ILE A 32 37.52 -23.07 -43.36
N SER A 33 38.00 -23.07 -44.61
CA SER A 33 37.63 -22.12 -45.68
C SER A 33 36.78 -22.82 -46.74
N ALA A 34 35.49 -22.53 -46.75
CA ALA A 34 34.56 -23.03 -47.76
C ALA A 34 34.02 -21.86 -48.60
N SER A 35 33.98 -22.01 -49.93
CA SER A 35 33.57 -20.96 -50.90
C SER A 35 32.13 -20.45 -50.69
N ASP A 36 31.32 -21.23 -49.95
CA ASP A 36 29.99 -20.94 -49.40
C ASP A 36 29.76 -21.91 -48.21
N VAL A 37 29.57 -21.43 -46.97
CA VAL A 37 28.85 -22.23 -45.93
C VAL A 37 27.38 -21.89 -46.06
N ASN A 38 26.82 -22.27 -47.21
CA ASN A 38 25.40 -22.27 -47.38
C ASN A 38 24.89 -23.50 -46.66
N LEU A 39 24.37 -23.32 -45.44
CA LEU A 39 23.26 -24.18 -45.06
C LEU A 39 22.05 -23.62 -45.81
N ARG A 40 21.99 -23.99 -47.08
CA ARG A 40 20.74 -23.92 -47.82
C ARG A 40 19.92 -25.05 -47.27
N ASP A 41 19.14 -24.65 -46.32
CA ASP A 41 17.80 -25.14 -46.23
C ASP A 41 16.90 -24.00 -46.70
N ASP A 42 15.61 -24.26 -46.86
CA ASP A 42 14.64 -23.18 -47.08
C ASP A 42 14.44 -22.35 -45.78
N GLU A 43 15.25 -22.64 -44.73
CA GLU A 43 15.04 -22.26 -43.34
C GLU A 43 16.27 -21.62 -42.59
N PHE A 44 17.43 -22.26 -42.30
CA PHE A 44 18.56 -21.58 -41.56
C PHE A 44 20.02 -22.02 -41.87
N ALA A 45 20.92 -21.05 -42.08
CA ALA A 45 22.39 -21.19 -42.18
C ALA A 45 23.18 -20.62 -40.98
N ARG A 46 24.23 -21.32 -40.49
CA ARG A 46 25.08 -20.90 -39.35
C ARG A 46 26.57 -21.10 -39.61
N ILE A 47 27.39 -20.22 -39.01
CA ILE A 47 28.86 -20.19 -39.11
C ILE A 47 29.44 -19.88 -37.71
N ASN A 48 30.51 -20.58 -37.32
CA ASN A 48 31.26 -20.36 -36.07
C ASN A 48 32.60 -19.65 -36.36
N MET A 49 32.99 -18.68 -35.53
CA MET A 49 34.17 -17.81 -35.68
C MET A 49 34.96 -17.72 -34.36
N ARG A 50 36.29 -17.86 -34.38
CA ARG A 50 37.19 -17.65 -33.23
C ARG A 50 38.29 -16.64 -33.59
N ALA A 51 38.57 -15.69 -32.70
CA ALA A 51 39.67 -14.72 -32.83
C ALA A 51 40.72 -14.97 -31.73
N THR A 52 41.99 -15.16 -32.10
CA THR A 52 43.13 -15.25 -31.16
C THR A 52 43.78 -13.87 -31.00
N SER A 53 43.55 -13.23 -29.86
CA SER A 53 44.42 -12.18 -29.33
C SER A 53 45.41 -12.86 -28.36
N PRO A 54 46.72 -12.59 -28.42
CA PRO A 54 47.67 -13.16 -27.47
C PRO A 54 47.42 -12.71 -26.02
N ASP A 55 46.63 -11.65 -25.82
CA ASP A 55 46.46 -11.03 -24.50
C ASP A 55 45.02 -10.99 -23.96
N ASN A 56 43.96 -11.36 -24.72
CA ASN A 56 42.58 -11.53 -24.21
C ASN A 56 41.69 -12.31 -25.22
N ASP A 57 41.51 -13.62 -25.04
CA ASP A 57 40.74 -14.50 -25.93
C ASP A 57 39.22 -14.40 -25.68
N VAL A 58 38.52 -13.55 -26.45
CA VAL A 58 37.05 -13.47 -26.43
C VAL A 58 36.48 -14.64 -27.23
N ARG A 59 35.98 -15.66 -26.52
CA ARG A 59 35.43 -16.85 -27.17
C ARG A 59 33.92 -16.70 -27.35
N MET A 60 33.50 -16.27 -28.54
CA MET A 60 32.08 -16.20 -28.92
C MET A 60 31.58 -17.54 -29.47
N PHE A 61 30.29 -17.83 -29.29
CA PHE A 61 29.67 -19.03 -29.85
C PHE A 61 28.26 -18.76 -30.40
N ILE A 62 27.93 -19.46 -31.49
CA ILE A 62 26.57 -19.60 -32.01
C ILE A 62 26.29 -21.10 -32.10
N ASP A 63 25.71 -21.64 -31.04
CA ASP A 63 25.64 -23.09 -30.84
C ASP A 63 24.21 -23.54 -30.55
N ALA A 64 23.90 -24.78 -30.87
CA ALA A 64 22.71 -25.47 -30.37
C ALA A 64 23.19 -26.47 -29.30
N ARG A 65 22.95 -26.16 -28.03
CA ARG A 65 23.35 -27.04 -26.94
C ARG A 65 22.24 -28.04 -26.61
N GLY A 66 22.59 -29.32 -26.61
CA GLY A 66 21.73 -30.42 -26.17
C GLY A 66 22.07 -30.86 -24.74
N ASP A 67 21.59 -30.10 -23.74
CA ASP A 67 21.83 -30.34 -22.30
C ASP A 67 20.57 -30.78 -21.53
N GLY A 68 19.55 -31.31 -22.23
CA GLY A 68 18.27 -31.76 -21.66
C GLY A 68 17.10 -30.78 -21.85
N THR A 69 17.37 -29.54 -22.25
CA THR A 69 16.33 -28.56 -22.64
C THR A 69 16.41 -28.10 -24.10
N ASN A 70 17.44 -28.53 -24.85
CA ASN A 70 17.74 -28.21 -26.25
C ASN A 70 17.50 -26.72 -26.59
N ARG A 71 18.57 -25.93 -26.58
CA ARG A 71 18.49 -24.47 -26.80
C ARG A 71 19.48 -24.01 -27.86
N GLY A 72 19.01 -23.14 -28.75
CA GLY A 72 19.87 -22.28 -29.56
C GLY A 72 20.42 -21.17 -28.68
N GLN A 73 21.72 -20.96 -28.72
CA GLN A 73 22.40 -20.00 -27.86
C GLN A 73 23.40 -19.18 -28.66
N LEU A 74 23.46 -17.90 -28.29
CA LEU A 74 24.40 -16.90 -28.77
C LEU A 74 25.03 -16.30 -27.52
N GLY A 75 26.36 -16.26 -27.43
CA GLY A 75 27.02 -15.73 -26.24
C GLY A 75 28.54 -15.80 -26.26
N THR A 76 29.12 -15.49 -25.11
CA THR A 76 30.56 -15.59 -24.81
C THR A 76 30.81 -16.76 -23.84
N PHE A 77 31.93 -17.46 -24.02
CA PHE A 77 32.45 -18.49 -23.10
C PHE A 77 33.45 -17.93 -22.09
N SER A 78 34.03 -16.78 -22.40
CA SER A 78 34.89 -16.01 -21.52
C SER A 78 34.06 -15.00 -20.72
N ASP A 79 34.63 -14.48 -19.63
CA ASP A 79 34.03 -13.41 -18.82
C ASP A 79 34.12 -12.10 -19.58
N HIS A 80 33.30 -11.96 -20.62
CA HIS A 80 33.26 -10.83 -21.52
C HIS A 80 31.82 -10.57 -21.92
N GLU A 81 31.53 -9.31 -22.17
CA GLU A 81 30.21 -8.85 -22.57
C GLU A 81 29.76 -9.42 -23.93
N LEU A 82 28.45 -9.65 -24.07
CA LEU A 82 27.82 -9.93 -25.35
C LEU A 82 27.10 -8.68 -25.86
N HIS A 83 27.44 -8.21 -27.05
CA HIS A 83 26.86 -7.01 -27.65
C HIS A 83 25.97 -7.37 -28.85
N ILE A 84 24.79 -6.77 -28.91
CA ILE A 84 24.03 -6.61 -30.15
C ILE A 84 24.30 -5.21 -30.68
N VAL A 85 25.03 -5.15 -31.79
CA VAL A 85 25.50 -3.90 -32.39
C VAL A 85 24.74 -3.64 -33.68
N THR A 86 24.22 -2.42 -33.85
CA THR A 86 23.72 -1.95 -35.15
C THR A 86 24.21 -0.54 -35.40
N ASN A 87 24.58 -0.24 -36.65
CA ASN A 87 25.18 1.05 -37.02
C ASN A 87 26.41 1.41 -36.16
N ASN A 88 27.29 0.42 -35.92
CA ASN A 88 28.49 0.56 -35.08
C ASN A 88 28.22 1.09 -33.65
N ALA A 89 27.01 0.86 -33.13
CA ALA A 89 26.63 1.23 -31.77
C ALA A 89 26.04 0.02 -31.05
N THR A 90 26.47 -0.21 -29.80
CA THR A 90 25.86 -1.19 -28.90
C THR A 90 24.42 -0.77 -28.64
N ARG A 91 23.47 -1.61 -29.09
CA ARG A 91 22.03 -1.41 -28.86
C ARG A 91 21.56 -2.18 -27.64
N MET A 92 22.09 -3.38 -27.48
CA MET A 92 21.89 -4.21 -26.30
C MET A 92 23.23 -4.77 -25.86
N VAL A 93 23.46 -4.81 -24.55
CA VAL A 93 24.59 -5.49 -23.93
C VAL A 93 24.06 -6.48 -22.91
N VAL A 94 24.67 -7.65 -22.85
CA VAL A 94 24.65 -8.50 -21.65
C VAL A 94 26.04 -8.38 -21.06
N SER A 95 26.14 -7.69 -19.92
CA SER A 95 27.42 -7.50 -19.23
C SER A 95 27.96 -8.82 -18.68
N GLU A 96 29.23 -8.82 -18.28
CA GLU A 96 29.92 -9.90 -17.57
C GLU A 96 29.16 -10.38 -16.33
N ASN A 97 28.49 -9.47 -15.62
CA ASN A 97 27.70 -9.75 -14.43
C ASN A 97 26.27 -10.24 -14.72
N GLY A 98 25.90 -10.39 -16.00
CA GLY A 98 24.58 -10.85 -16.44
C GLY A 98 23.50 -9.77 -16.50
N ASN A 99 23.84 -8.51 -16.22
CA ASN A 99 22.92 -7.39 -16.39
C ASN A 99 22.69 -7.11 -17.88
N VAL A 100 21.44 -6.86 -18.26
CA VAL A 100 21.04 -6.54 -19.64
C VAL A 100 20.81 -5.03 -19.77
N GLY A 101 21.59 -4.38 -20.62
CA GLY A 101 21.40 -2.98 -21.01
C GLY A 101 20.71 -2.88 -22.37
N ILE A 102 19.70 -2.01 -22.52
CA ILE A 102 19.12 -1.62 -23.82
C ILE A 102 19.31 -0.11 -23.98
N GLY A 103 20.14 0.30 -24.94
CA GLY A 103 20.60 1.70 -25.06
C GLY A 103 21.57 2.13 -23.94
N VAL A 104 22.02 1.18 -23.12
CA VAL A 104 22.98 1.35 -22.01
C VAL A 104 24.14 0.40 -22.25
N THR A 105 25.37 0.88 -22.11
CA THR A 105 26.59 0.07 -22.33
C THR A 105 27.21 -0.46 -21.05
N ASP A 106 26.87 0.09 -19.88
CA ASP A 106 27.37 -0.35 -18.57
C ASP A 106 26.20 -0.42 -17.56
N PRO A 107 25.31 -1.43 -17.68
CA PRO A 107 24.10 -1.51 -16.88
C PRO A 107 24.40 -1.80 -15.41
N GLN A 108 23.93 -0.92 -14.51
CA GLN A 108 24.10 -1.04 -13.06
C GLN A 108 22.99 -1.86 -12.37
N SER A 109 21.98 -2.27 -13.14
CA SER A 109 20.84 -3.08 -12.69
C SER A 109 20.60 -4.27 -13.62
N GLN A 110 19.93 -5.32 -13.13
CA GLN A 110 19.67 -6.55 -13.90
C GLN A 110 19.05 -6.30 -15.29
N LEU A 111 18.18 -5.31 -15.39
CA LEU A 111 17.68 -4.77 -16.65
C LEU A 111 17.71 -3.25 -16.57
N GLU A 112 18.44 -2.61 -17.47
CA GLU A 112 18.50 -1.16 -17.57
C GLU A 112 18.19 -0.71 -19.01
N VAL A 113 17.23 0.19 -19.17
CA VAL A 113 16.79 0.68 -20.47
C VAL A 113 16.92 2.20 -20.52
N ASN A 114 17.80 2.71 -21.38
CA ASN A 114 17.91 4.13 -21.68
C ASN A 114 17.05 4.44 -22.91
N GLY A 115 15.76 4.66 -22.66
CA GLY A 115 14.75 4.92 -23.68
C GLY A 115 13.34 4.71 -23.14
N GLN A 116 12.36 4.83 -24.04
CA GLN A 116 10.96 4.52 -23.71
C GLN A 116 10.72 3.01 -23.77
N VAL A 117 10.07 2.46 -22.73
CA VAL A 117 9.61 1.06 -22.70
C VAL A 117 8.10 1.05 -22.92
N GLN A 118 7.64 0.38 -23.98
CA GLN A 118 6.23 0.10 -24.22
C GLN A 118 5.94 -1.36 -23.89
N ALA A 119 5.11 -1.59 -22.87
CA ALA A 119 4.71 -2.92 -22.41
C ALA A 119 3.24 -2.93 -22.00
N ASN A 120 2.61 -4.10 -22.03
CA ASN A 120 1.23 -4.27 -21.52
C ASN A 120 1.16 -4.10 -19.98
N GLY A 121 2.25 -4.40 -19.27
CA GLY A 121 2.42 -4.15 -17.85
C GLY A 121 3.67 -4.83 -17.27
N ILE A 122 3.99 -4.52 -16.02
CA ILE A 122 5.09 -5.12 -15.24
C ILE A 122 4.48 -6.03 -14.18
N LEU A 123 4.77 -7.34 -14.23
CA LEU A 123 4.35 -8.33 -13.22
C LEU A 123 5.34 -8.33 -12.05
N PHE A 124 4.84 -8.19 -10.83
CA PHE A 124 5.63 -8.30 -9.61
C PHE A 124 5.56 -9.70 -9.00
N SER A 125 6.47 -10.00 -8.07
CA SER A 125 6.58 -11.31 -7.41
C SER A 125 5.34 -11.71 -6.60
N ASP A 126 4.48 -10.76 -6.23
CA ASP A 126 3.20 -10.99 -5.54
C ASP A 126 2.05 -11.33 -6.50
N GLY A 127 2.29 -11.36 -7.82
CA GLY A 127 1.29 -11.62 -8.85
C GLY A 127 0.58 -10.36 -9.38
N SER A 128 0.85 -9.18 -8.83
CA SER A 128 0.24 -7.92 -9.28
C SER A 128 0.87 -7.43 -10.59
N VAL A 129 0.08 -6.75 -11.44
CA VAL A 129 0.54 -6.20 -12.74
C VAL A 129 0.33 -4.69 -12.79
N GLN A 130 1.42 -3.92 -12.95
CA GLN A 130 1.36 -2.48 -13.19
C GLN A 130 1.27 -2.18 -14.68
N THR A 131 0.13 -1.69 -15.15
CA THR A 131 -0.14 -1.37 -16.56
C THR A 131 0.07 0.11 -16.92
N THR A 132 0.35 0.98 -15.93
CA THR A 132 0.68 2.39 -16.13
C THR A 132 1.74 2.87 -15.13
N ALA A 133 2.69 3.69 -15.61
CA ALA A 133 3.77 4.29 -14.82
C ALA A 133 3.35 5.55 -14.04
N THR A 134 2.17 6.10 -14.31
CA THR A 134 1.63 7.18 -13.48
C THR A 134 1.34 6.63 -12.09
N LEU A 135 2.03 7.15 -11.08
CA LEU A 135 1.33 7.50 -9.86
C LEU A 135 0.25 8.51 -10.30
N VAL A 136 -0.97 8.06 -10.60
CA VAL A 136 -2.08 9.00 -10.58
C VAL A 136 -2.27 9.33 -9.11
N GLY A 137 -1.66 10.43 -8.70
CA GLY A 137 -1.87 11.20 -7.49
C GLY A 137 -1.77 12.66 -7.92
N PRO A 138 -2.87 13.20 -8.49
CA PRO A 138 -3.82 13.95 -7.68
C PRO A 138 -5.14 13.20 -7.41
N ARG A 139 -5.18 11.88 -7.65
CA ARG A 139 -6.26 11.00 -7.20
C ARG A 139 -5.68 10.03 -6.19
N GLY A 140 -6.25 9.95 -4.97
CA GLY A 140 -5.83 8.98 -3.97
C GLY A 140 -5.99 7.51 -4.42
N PRO A 141 -5.62 6.53 -3.59
CA PRO A 141 -5.89 5.12 -3.90
C PRO A 141 -7.38 4.94 -4.23
N ARG A 142 -7.67 4.12 -5.24
CA ARG A 142 -8.97 3.96 -5.92
C ARG A 142 -10.20 4.01 -5.00
N GLY A 143 -10.75 5.22 -4.83
CA GLY A 143 -12.17 5.52 -4.95
C GLY A 143 -12.38 6.29 -6.26
N GLU A 144 -13.53 6.14 -6.93
CA GLU A 144 -13.80 6.66 -8.28
C GLU A 144 -13.54 8.18 -8.45
N ASP A 145 -13.51 8.94 -7.34
CA ASP A 145 -13.62 10.41 -7.36
C ASP A 145 -12.41 11.19 -6.78
N GLY A 146 -11.30 10.53 -6.42
CA GLY A 146 -10.13 11.21 -5.83
C GLY A 146 -10.17 11.29 -4.30
N ASP A 147 -10.95 10.42 -3.69
CA ASP A 147 -11.11 10.28 -2.25
C ASP A 147 -9.79 10.04 -1.51
N ILE A 148 -9.80 10.38 -0.23
CA ILE A 148 -8.79 9.93 0.73
C ILE A 148 -9.47 8.99 1.71
N LEU A 149 -9.04 7.73 1.69
CA LEU A 149 -9.50 6.67 2.57
C LEU A 149 -8.38 6.33 3.56
N LEU A 150 -8.67 6.36 4.86
CA LEU A 150 -7.77 5.87 5.90
C LEU A 150 -8.36 4.59 6.49
N PHE A 151 -7.54 3.55 6.57
CA PHE A 151 -7.91 2.24 7.10
C PHE A 151 -7.15 1.97 8.41
N PRO A 152 -7.73 1.20 9.35
CA PRO A 152 -7.02 0.81 10.55
C PRO A 152 -5.90 -0.17 10.20
N SER A 153 -4.78 -0.12 10.92
CA SER A 153 -3.62 -1.02 10.69
C SER A 153 -3.96 -2.50 10.87
N SER A 154 -5.06 -2.81 11.56
CA SER A 154 -5.58 -4.16 11.76
C SER A 154 -6.46 -4.67 10.61
N ALA A 155 -6.76 -3.85 9.60
CA ALA A 155 -7.59 -4.26 8.47
C ALA A 155 -6.83 -5.28 7.59
N THR A 156 -7.48 -6.41 7.29
CA THR A 156 -6.97 -7.42 6.37
C THR A 156 -7.41 -7.19 4.91
N ASN A 157 -8.31 -6.23 4.70
CA ASN A 157 -8.79 -5.76 3.40
C ASN A 157 -8.95 -4.24 3.46
N ASN A 158 -8.40 -3.53 2.47
CA ASN A 158 -8.46 -2.08 2.30
C ASN A 158 -8.93 -1.69 0.88
N HIS A 159 -9.67 -2.59 0.22
CA HIS A 159 -10.11 -2.42 -1.16
C HIS A 159 -11.55 -1.89 -1.28
N THR A 160 -12.28 -1.71 -0.16
CA THR A 160 -13.67 -1.21 -0.17
C THR A 160 -13.83 -0.01 0.75
N VAL A 161 -14.60 1.00 0.32
CA VAL A 161 -14.86 2.24 1.08
C VAL A 161 -15.51 1.96 2.43
N ASP A 162 -16.40 0.96 2.49
CA ASP A 162 -17.11 0.55 3.71
C ASP A 162 -16.20 0.15 4.88
N GLN A 163 -14.92 -0.13 4.62
CA GLN A 163 -13.94 -0.52 5.64
C GLN A 163 -13.04 0.63 6.09
N ALA A 164 -13.18 1.82 5.51
CA ALA A 164 -12.41 3.00 5.91
C ALA A 164 -12.92 3.55 7.26
N THR A 165 -11.99 4.02 8.09
CA THR A 165 -12.31 4.70 9.36
C THR A 165 -12.50 6.21 9.17
N ILE A 166 -11.84 6.79 8.17
CA ILE A 166 -12.02 8.17 7.73
C ILE A 166 -12.10 8.16 6.21
N HIS A 167 -13.13 8.82 5.67
CA HIS A 167 -13.32 8.99 4.24
C HIS A 167 -13.55 10.48 3.94
N LEU A 168 -12.64 11.03 3.13
CA LEU A 168 -12.81 12.33 2.49
C LEU A 168 -13.35 12.06 1.08
N ASP A 169 -14.66 12.26 0.91
CA ASP A 169 -15.36 12.04 -0.35
C ASP A 169 -15.27 13.30 -1.21
N ALA A 170 -14.50 13.23 -2.29
CA ALA A 170 -14.25 14.37 -3.16
C ALA A 170 -15.43 14.68 -4.09
N ASN A 171 -16.34 13.72 -4.30
CA ASN A 171 -17.52 13.90 -5.14
C ASN A 171 -18.70 14.47 -4.36
N ALA A 172 -18.95 13.95 -3.16
CA ALA A 172 -19.94 14.51 -2.25
C ALA A 172 -19.46 15.83 -1.60
N GLY A 173 -18.14 16.03 -1.50
CA GLY A 173 -17.55 17.14 -0.74
C GLY A 173 -17.74 16.95 0.77
N GLU A 174 -17.77 15.71 1.24
CA GLU A 174 -18.08 15.33 2.63
C GLU A 174 -16.88 14.69 3.34
N ILE A 175 -16.87 14.82 4.67
CA ILE A 175 -15.96 14.10 5.55
C ILE A 175 -16.82 13.19 6.41
N THR A 176 -16.65 11.88 6.26
CA THR A 176 -17.40 10.90 7.03
C THR A 176 -16.51 10.18 8.04
N PHE A 177 -17.02 10.07 9.27
CA PHE A 177 -16.44 9.29 10.35
C PHE A 177 -17.36 8.09 10.65
N SER A 178 -16.80 6.92 10.90
CA SER A 178 -17.58 5.70 11.20
C SER A 178 -18.22 5.70 12.59
N ASN A 179 -17.84 6.66 13.43
CA ASN A 179 -18.22 6.80 14.83
C ASN A 179 -19.16 8.02 15.03
N ALA A 180 -19.71 8.21 16.23
CA ALA A 180 -20.98 8.93 16.40
C ALA A 180 -20.91 10.35 16.98
N ASP A 181 -20.11 10.58 18.01
CA ASP A 181 -20.07 11.84 18.75
C ASP A 181 -18.77 12.63 18.52
N CYS A 182 -18.82 13.93 18.80
CA CYS A 182 -17.63 14.77 18.91
C CYS A 182 -17.30 14.91 20.40
N ALA A 183 -16.10 14.48 20.76
CA ALA A 183 -15.60 14.51 22.12
C ALA A 183 -14.28 15.27 22.20
N GLU A 184 -14.01 15.86 23.35
CA GLU A 184 -12.72 16.46 23.70
C GLU A 184 -12.19 15.78 24.97
N GLU A 185 -10.88 15.56 25.06
CA GLU A 185 -10.31 15.04 26.29
C GLU A 185 -10.22 16.14 27.35
N PHE A 186 -10.75 15.87 28.54
CA PHE A 186 -10.62 16.76 29.69
C PHE A 186 -9.89 16.07 30.82
N THR A 187 -9.12 16.84 31.58
CA THR A 187 -8.55 16.39 32.86
C THR A 187 -9.68 16.21 33.88
N ILE A 188 -9.76 15.02 34.46
CA ILE A 188 -10.74 14.70 35.51
C ILE A 188 -10.06 14.78 36.88
N ALA A 189 -10.81 15.04 37.95
CA ALA A 189 -10.23 15.07 39.30
C ALA A 189 -9.78 13.66 39.75
N GLU A 190 -8.57 13.54 40.31
CA GLU A 190 -7.98 12.28 40.79
C GLU A 190 -8.73 11.75 42.04
N ALA A 191 -9.82 11.01 41.86
CA ALA A 191 -10.45 10.12 42.88
C ALA A 191 -11.76 9.45 42.38
N ILE A 192 -11.98 9.33 41.07
CA ILE A 192 -13.33 9.14 40.53
C ILE A 192 -13.40 7.90 39.64
N ASP A 193 -14.32 6.98 39.97
CA ASP A 193 -14.79 5.90 39.08
C ASP A 193 -15.68 6.48 37.98
N ALA A 194 -15.06 7.25 37.07
CA ALA A 194 -15.74 7.91 35.98
C ALA A 194 -15.88 6.92 34.82
N ILE A 195 -17.02 6.24 34.77
CA ILE A 195 -17.29 5.24 33.71
C ILE A 195 -17.93 5.90 32.48
N PRO A 196 -17.70 5.37 31.27
CA PRO A 196 -18.42 5.81 30.08
C PRO A 196 -19.93 5.89 30.31
N GLY A 197 -20.52 7.00 29.88
CA GLY A 197 -21.92 7.37 30.07
C GLY A 197 -22.20 8.25 31.28
N SER A 198 -21.22 8.49 32.15
CA SER A 198 -21.38 9.41 33.27
C SER A 198 -21.51 10.86 32.81
N VAL A 199 -22.48 11.60 33.35
CA VAL A 199 -22.63 13.05 33.16
C VAL A 199 -21.62 13.79 34.03
N MET A 200 -20.87 14.70 33.42
CA MET A 200 -19.75 15.41 34.06
C MET A 200 -20.04 16.90 34.22
N VAL A 201 -19.60 17.47 35.33
CA VAL A 201 -19.68 18.90 35.67
C VAL A 201 -18.29 19.43 36.03
N LEU A 202 -18.08 20.74 35.85
CA LEU A 202 -16.90 21.43 36.39
C LEU A 202 -17.00 21.57 37.91
N ASN A 203 -15.90 21.27 38.59
CA ASN A 203 -15.69 21.68 39.98
C ASN A 203 -15.13 23.11 40.06
N ASP A 204 -14.92 23.61 41.27
CA ASP A 204 -14.46 24.99 41.50
C ASP A 204 -13.01 25.23 41.08
N ASP A 205 -12.22 24.16 40.90
CA ASP A 205 -10.84 24.18 40.39
C ASP A 205 -10.78 24.08 38.84
N GLY A 206 -11.93 23.97 38.16
CA GLY A 206 -12.02 23.83 36.71
C GLY A 206 -11.75 22.41 36.19
N LEU A 207 -11.67 21.41 37.07
CA LEU A 207 -11.56 19.99 36.70
C LEU A 207 -12.94 19.35 36.60
N LEU A 208 -13.03 18.26 35.83
CA LEU A 208 -14.29 17.52 35.70
C LEU A 208 -14.48 16.48 36.81
N GLN A 209 -15.73 16.37 37.26
CA GLN A 209 -16.21 15.33 38.18
C GLN A 209 -17.65 14.91 37.81
N PRO A 210 -18.12 13.73 38.23
CA PRO A 210 -19.50 13.31 38.00
C PRO A 210 -20.48 14.29 38.64
N SER A 211 -21.58 14.57 37.93
CA SER A 211 -22.65 15.40 38.46
C SER A 211 -23.29 14.73 39.67
N ASN A 212 -23.50 15.43 40.77
CA ASN A 212 -24.15 14.88 41.98
C ASN A 212 -25.34 15.74 42.46
N ARG A 213 -25.73 16.74 41.66
CA ARG A 213 -26.79 17.69 41.98
C ARG A 213 -27.71 17.85 40.79
N ALA A 214 -29.02 17.82 41.05
CA ALA A 214 -30.03 18.11 40.06
C ALA A 214 -29.94 19.56 39.55
N TYR A 215 -30.13 19.74 38.23
CA TYR A 215 -30.08 21.05 37.56
C TYR A 215 -28.78 21.82 37.83
N ASP A 216 -27.63 21.13 37.74
CA ASP A 216 -26.31 21.78 37.86
C ASP A 216 -25.95 22.45 36.53
N LYS A 217 -25.73 23.76 36.59
CA LYS A 217 -25.39 24.57 35.41
C LYS A 217 -23.92 24.47 34.98
N ARG A 218 -23.10 23.76 35.76
CA ARG A 218 -21.70 23.49 35.45
C ARG A 218 -21.52 22.24 34.60
N VAL A 219 -22.61 21.67 34.08
CA VAL A 219 -22.56 20.49 33.21
C VAL A 219 -21.78 20.78 31.94
N VAL A 220 -20.88 19.86 31.59
CA VAL A 220 -19.99 19.99 30.42
C VAL A 220 -20.28 18.93 29.37
N GLY A 221 -20.77 17.76 29.76
CA GLY A 221 -21.02 16.70 28.81
C GLY A 221 -21.10 15.33 29.47
N ILE A 222 -20.91 14.30 28.64
CA ILE A 222 -21.00 12.89 29.06
C ILE A 222 -19.70 12.19 28.68
N ILE A 223 -19.17 11.33 29.54
CA ILE A 223 -18.01 10.50 29.17
C ILE A 223 -18.38 9.60 27.97
N SER A 224 -17.71 9.80 26.85
CA SER A 224 -17.95 9.04 25.63
C SER A 224 -17.47 7.60 25.74
N GLY A 225 -17.93 6.74 24.83
CA GLY A 225 -17.44 5.37 24.70
C GLY A 225 -18.33 4.30 25.34
N ALA A 226 -19.50 4.65 25.87
CA ALA A 226 -20.46 3.69 26.39
C ALA A 226 -21.29 3.03 25.28
N GLY A 227 -21.68 1.76 25.48
CA GLY A 227 -22.46 1.00 24.50
C GLY A 227 -21.79 0.99 23.11
N LYS A 228 -22.61 1.20 22.05
CA LYS A 228 -22.14 1.19 20.66
C LYS A 228 -21.63 2.54 20.13
N TYR A 229 -21.81 3.64 20.86
CA TYR A 229 -21.34 4.96 20.40
C TYR A 229 -19.94 5.22 20.92
N LYS A 230 -19.06 5.62 20.00
CA LYS A 230 -17.66 6.00 20.24
C LYS A 230 -17.40 7.35 19.57
N PRO A 231 -16.38 8.12 20.01
CA PRO A 231 -15.99 9.38 19.38
C PRO A 231 -15.65 9.20 17.89
N GLY A 232 -16.30 9.96 17.02
CA GLY A 232 -15.92 10.12 15.62
C GLY A 232 -14.86 11.18 15.42
N LEU A 233 -14.94 12.25 16.21
CA LEU A 233 -13.91 13.27 16.33
C LEU A 233 -13.50 13.37 17.80
N LEU A 234 -12.23 13.13 18.07
CA LEU A 234 -11.64 13.30 19.40
C LEU A 234 -10.65 14.46 19.36
N LEU A 235 -10.94 15.50 20.13
CA LEU A 235 -10.13 16.72 20.22
C LEU A 235 -9.23 16.69 21.45
N ASP A 236 -8.13 17.45 21.34
CA ASP A 236 -7.11 17.61 22.38
C ASP A 236 -6.64 16.28 23.00
N LYS A 237 -6.48 15.22 22.19
CA LYS A 237 -5.95 13.95 22.69
C LYS A 237 -4.49 14.12 23.14
N GLN A 238 -4.17 13.77 24.39
CA GLN A 238 -2.81 13.87 24.93
C GLN A 238 -2.37 12.56 25.59
N ASP A 239 -1.32 11.94 25.05
CA ASP A 239 -0.85 10.62 25.51
C ASP A 239 -0.01 10.66 26.81
N ARG A 240 0.23 11.85 27.40
CA ARG A 240 1.17 12.05 28.52
C ARG A 240 0.52 12.17 29.89
N GLU A 241 -0.79 12.42 29.97
CA GLU A 241 -1.50 12.56 31.24
C GLU A 241 -2.44 11.37 31.44
N SER A 242 -2.26 10.65 32.56
CA SER A 242 -3.01 9.42 32.84
C SER A 242 -4.46 9.64 33.28
N ASN A 243 -4.86 10.89 33.56
CA ASN A 243 -6.16 11.21 34.15
C ASN A 243 -7.01 12.11 33.26
N ARG A 244 -7.14 11.73 32.00
CA ARG A 244 -7.99 12.41 31.02
C ARG A 244 -9.04 11.47 30.48
N SER A 245 -10.21 12.01 30.15
CA SER A 245 -11.32 11.22 29.62
C SER A 245 -11.99 11.94 28.45
N PRO A 246 -12.42 11.22 27.41
CA PRO A 246 -13.14 11.80 26.29
C PRO A 246 -14.55 12.20 26.74
N ILE A 247 -14.84 13.49 26.73
CA ILE A 247 -16.16 14.03 27.06
C ILE A 247 -16.86 14.39 25.76
N ALA A 248 -17.94 13.67 25.47
CA ALA A 248 -18.86 14.03 24.41
C ALA A 248 -19.43 15.42 24.70
N ILE A 249 -19.33 16.31 23.72
CA ILE A 249 -19.89 17.68 23.77
C ILE A 249 -21.07 17.84 22.79
N MET A 250 -21.13 17.00 21.75
CA MET A 250 -22.27 16.91 20.84
C MET A 250 -22.36 15.55 20.15
N GLY A 251 -23.56 15.20 19.67
CA GLY A 251 -23.81 13.99 18.90
C GLY A 251 -24.56 12.91 19.68
N LYS A 252 -24.56 11.68 19.17
CA LYS A 252 -25.24 10.55 19.84
C LYS A 252 -24.28 9.89 20.83
N VAL A 253 -24.66 9.90 22.10
CA VAL A 253 -23.88 9.29 23.19
C VAL A 253 -24.83 8.47 24.08
N TYR A 254 -24.29 7.48 24.79
CA TYR A 254 -25.04 6.81 25.84
C TYR A 254 -24.87 7.56 27.15
N CYS A 255 -25.95 7.79 27.88
CA CYS A 255 -26.01 8.51 29.14
C CYS A 255 -26.48 7.57 30.24
N MET A 256 -25.82 7.59 31.39
CA MET A 256 -26.39 7.06 32.63
C MET A 256 -27.56 7.94 33.03
N ALA A 257 -28.71 7.35 33.27
CA ALA A 257 -29.94 8.05 33.58
C ALA A 257 -30.70 7.36 34.72
N THR A 258 -31.45 8.15 35.47
CA THR A 258 -32.39 7.68 36.50
C THR A 258 -33.81 8.12 36.16
N ALA A 259 -34.75 7.21 36.37
CA ALA A 259 -36.19 7.45 36.24
C ALA A 259 -36.90 7.56 37.60
N ASP A 260 -36.16 7.64 38.71
CA ASP A 260 -36.69 7.63 40.07
C ASP A 260 -37.62 8.83 40.37
N VAL A 261 -37.42 9.95 39.66
CA VAL A 261 -38.27 11.15 39.78
C VAL A 261 -39.44 11.13 38.79
N ALA A 262 -39.18 10.71 37.55
CA ALA A 262 -40.19 10.61 36.50
C ALA A 262 -39.69 9.68 35.37
N PRO A 263 -40.57 8.89 34.75
CA PRO A 263 -40.25 8.14 33.53
C PRO A 263 -39.75 9.05 32.41
N ILE A 264 -38.72 8.60 31.70
CA ILE A 264 -38.14 9.26 30.54
C ILE A 264 -38.81 8.68 29.29
N ASN A 265 -39.34 9.56 28.43
CA ASN A 265 -39.84 9.23 27.10
C ASN A 265 -38.90 9.75 26.03
N VAL A 266 -39.02 9.22 24.81
CA VAL A 266 -38.26 9.72 23.64
C VAL A 266 -38.58 11.21 23.42
N GLY A 267 -37.53 12.02 23.28
CA GLY A 267 -37.62 13.47 23.05
C GLY A 267 -37.64 14.32 24.32
N ASP A 268 -37.79 13.71 25.50
CA ASP A 268 -37.72 14.42 26.78
C ASP A 268 -36.35 15.09 26.96
N LEU A 269 -36.36 16.31 27.47
CA LEU A 269 -35.14 17.00 27.89
C LEU A 269 -34.59 16.32 29.15
N LEU A 270 -33.27 16.17 29.19
CA LEU A 270 -32.54 15.60 30.31
C LEU A 270 -31.64 16.67 30.95
N THR A 271 -31.52 16.59 32.27
CA THR A 271 -30.64 17.43 33.10
C THR A 271 -29.84 16.52 34.03
N THR A 272 -28.79 17.04 34.69
CA THR A 272 -28.13 16.30 35.79
C THR A 272 -29.13 15.90 36.88
N SER A 273 -28.87 14.79 37.57
CA SER A 273 -29.69 14.28 38.67
C SER A 273 -28.97 14.38 40.03
N HIS A 274 -29.65 13.92 41.08
CA HIS A 274 -29.05 13.77 42.41
C HIS A 274 -28.17 12.51 42.54
N ILE A 275 -28.28 11.56 41.61
CA ILE A 275 -27.44 10.36 41.55
C ILE A 275 -26.16 10.70 40.79
N SER A 276 -25.02 10.37 41.39
CA SER A 276 -23.69 10.67 40.85
C SER A 276 -23.55 10.19 39.40
N GLY A 277 -23.17 11.08 38.48
CA GLY A 277 -22.98 10.79 37.07
C GLY A 277 -24.25 10.49 36.27
N HIS A 278 -25.45 10.59 36.84
CA HIS A 278 -26.70 10.27 36.14
C HIS A 278 -27.47 11.51 35.73
N ALA A 279 -28.11 11.45 34.56
CA ALA A 279 -29.13 12.40 34.13
C ALA A 279 -30.53 11.98 34.61
N MET A 280 -31.47 12.92 34.63
CA MET A 280 -32.90 12.67 34.86
C MET A 280 -33.73 13.54 33.92
N LYS A 281 -35.02 13.21 33.78
CA LYS A 281 -35.97 14.05 33.05
C LYS A 281 -36.06 15.46 33.65
N VAL A 282 -36.08 16.47 32.78
CA VAL A 282 -36.47 17.83 33.16
C VAL A 282 -37.94 17.84 33.55
N THR A 283 -38.21 18.18 34.80
CA THR A 283 -39.55 18.34 35.39
C THR A 283 -39.87 19.79 35.75
N ASP A 284 -38.85 20.65 35.81
CA ASP A 284 -38.92 22.08 36.11
C ASP A 284 -38.19 22.86 35.02
N GLU A 285 -38.95 23.36 34.04
CA GLU A 285 -38.42 24.07 32.87
C GLU A 285 -37.68 25.36 33.25
N HIS A 286 -38.05 26.01 34.36
CA HIS A 286 -37.39 27.25 34.80
C HIS A 286 -35.95 27.02 35.28
N LYS A 287 -35.64 25.82 35.78
CA LYS A 287 -34.29 25.45 36.19
C LYS A 287 -33.45 24.85 35.07
N ALA A 288 -34.08 24.43 33.98
CA ALA A 288 -33.42 23.73 32.90
C ALA A 288 -32.41 24.61 32.15
N PHE A 289 -32.65 25.92 32.03
CA PHE A 289 -31.77 26.82 31.28
C PHE A 289 -30.33 26.83 31.84
N GLY A 290 -29.38 26.37 31.01
CA GLY A 290 -27.96 26.21 31.35
C GLY A 290 -27.62 24.89 32.05
N ALA A 291 -28.59 23.99 32.26
CA ALA A 291 -28.40 22.68 32.91
C ALA A 291 -28.89 21.51 32.02
N VAL A 292 -29.34 21.79 30.80
CA VAL A 292 -29.77 20.75 29.86
C VAL A 292 -28.55 19.99 29.35
N VAL A 293 -28.61 18.67 29.48
CA VAL A 293 -27.65 17.73 28.91
C VAL A 293 -27.98 17.43 27.45
N GLY A 294 -29.26 17.16 27.17
CA GLY A 294 -29.72 16.81 25.83
C GLY A 294 -31.11 16.22 25.80
N LYS A 295 -31.41 15.41 24.78
CA LYS A 295 -32.71 14.74 24.59
C LYS A 295 -32.60 13.22 24.57
N ALA A 296 -33.51 12.55 25.28
CA ALA A 296 -33.59 11.10 25.28
C ALA A 296 -33.94 10.54 23.88
N LEU A 297 -33.22 9.52 23.42
CA LEU A 297 -33.50 8.80 22.18
C LEU A 297 -34.16 7.44 22.40
N ALA A 298 -34.35 7.03 23.66
CA ALA A 298 -35.08 5.83 24.06
C ALA A 298 -35.86 6.10 25.35
N PRO A 299 -36.99 5.40 25.57
CA PRO A 299 -37.71 5.48 26.83
C PRO A 299 -36.98 4.74 27.95
N PHE A 300 -37.17 5.17 29.19
CA PHE A 300 -36.65 4.53 30.39
C PHE A 300 -37.58 4.79 31.58
N THR A 301 -38.17 3.72 32.12
CA THR A 301 -39.38 3.82 32.93
C THR A 301 -39.14 3.80 34.43
N ASP A 302 -38.08 3.15 34.90
CA ASP A 302 -37.80 2.98 36.33
C ASP A 302 -36.31 2.66 36.59
N GLY A 303 -35.83 3.01 37.78
CA GLY A 303 -34.48 2.74 38.27
C GLY A 303 -33.37 3.56 37.60
N THR A 304 -32.16 2.99 37.55
CA THR A 304 -30.96 3.58 36.93
C THR A 304 -30.45 2.72 35.78
N GLY A 305 -30.00 3.33 34.68
CA GLY A 305 -29.50 2.58 33.53
C GLY A 305 -28.91 3.46 32.44
N LEU A 306 -28.37 2.79 31.42
CA LEU A 306 -27.71 3.44 30.29
C LEU A 306 -28.69 3.61 29.11
N ILE A 307 -28.90 4.84 28.64
CA ILE A 307 -29.84 5.16 27.55
C ILE A 307 -29.17 6.01 26.46
N PRO A 308 -29.53 5.85 25.17
CA PRO A 308 -29.02 6.73 24.12
C PRO A 308 -29.64 8.14 24.24
N VAL A 309 -28.81 9.15 24.07
CA VAL A 309 -29.15 10.57 24.15
C VAL A 309 -28.56 11.30 22.95
N LEU A 310 -29.31 12.25 22.39
CA LEU A 310 -28.75 13.27 21.52
C LEU A 310 -28.25 14.39 22.42
N LEU A 311 -26.94 14.49 22.56
CA LEU A 311 -26.29 15.50 23.39
C LEU A 311 -26.38 16.86 22.70
N ALA A 312 -26.92 17.82 23.42
CA ALA A 312 -27.07 19.21 23.00
C ALA A 312 -27.11 20.06 24.27
N LEU A 313 -25.95 20.56 24.68
CA LEU A 313 -25.82 21.41 25.85
C LEU A 313 -26.46 22.77 25.56
N GLN A 314 -27.37 23.23 26.42
CA GLN A 314 -28.15 24.46 26.26
C GLN A 314 -28.26 25.25 27.57
#